data_AF-A0A2D7QJI2-F1
#
_entry.id   AF-A0A2D7QJI2-F1
#
_cell.length_a   1.000
_cell.length_b   1.000
_cell.length_c   1.000
_cell.angle_alpha   90.00
_cell.angle_beta   90.00
_cell.angle_gamma   90.00
#
_symmetry.space_group_name_H-M   'P 1'
#
loop_
_entity.id
_entity.type
_entity.pdbx_description
1 polymer ?
#
loop_
_entity_poly.entity_id
_entity_poly.type
_entity_poly.pdbx_seq_one_letter_code
_entity_poly.pdbx_strand_id
1 'polypeptide(L)'
;MWEQWLVFPNGVGWFFAYDKVTSVNSVDALVLRMDMPSHIKHKKGDSFKQIYLSYHGYIAAEEFEIDFAPDTRYLYQRTKNHTPERFIRAYQLNNGYWLAGMTLDPSIVYEAWCHQRSYVCMIQEIGGWPIKSGESFGVVNLIGFFENVGEMEHTFDQYRGINEIRITKSGWNLQKIEK
;
A
#
# COMPACT_ATOMS: atom_id res chain seq x y z
N MET A 1 -10.44 -15.33 9.70
CA MET A 1 -11.10 -14.10 10.18
C MET A 1 -10.30 -12.92 9.66
N TRP A 2 -10.97 -11.89 9.16
CA TRP A 2 -10.35 -10.62 8.76
C TRP A 2 -10.96 -9.50 9.60
N GLU A 3 -10.10 -8.68 10.19
CA GLU A 3 -10.45 -7.51 11.00
C GLU A 3 -9.83 -6.28 10.35
N GLN A 4 -10.56 -5.16 10.35
CA GLN A 4 -10.07 -3.88 9.85
C GLN A 4 -10.39 -2.75 10.81
N TRP A 5 -9.41 -1.87 11.04
CA TRP A 5 -9.57 -0.64 11.80
C TRP A 5 -9.17 0.56 10.95
N LEU A 6 -10.04 1.57 10.91
CA LEU A 6 -9.76 2.86 10.28
C LEU A 6 -9.64 3.93 11.35
N VAL A 7 -8.52 4.65 11.35
CA VAL A 7 -8.24 5.72 12.31
C VAL A 7 -8.00 7.01 11.55
N PHE A 8 -8.82 8.03 11.84
CA PHE A 8 -8.76 9.35 11.21
C PHE A 8 -8.17 10.36 12.20
N PRO A 9 -6.88 10.72 12.11
CA PRO A 9 -6.31 11.75 12.96
C PRO A 9 -6.89 13.12 12.62
N ASN A 10 -6.99 14.00 13.61
CA ASN A 10 -7.54 15.34 13.42
C ASN A 10 -6.55 16.22 12.64
N GLY A 11 -7.07 16.99 11.68
CA GLY A 11 -6.32 18.05 10.99
C GLY A 11 -5.41 17.58 9.86
N VAL A 12 -5.50 16.31 9.43
CA VAL A 12 -4.72 15.77 8.32
C VAL A 12 -5.63 15.19 7.22
N GLY A 13 -5.12 15.16 5.99
CA GLY A 13 -5.85 14.66 4.81
C GLY A 13 -5.74 13.15 4.58
N TRP A 14 -5.27 12.40 5.58
CA TRP A 14 -4.97 10.97 5.50
C TRP A 14 -5.43 10.22 6.76
N PHE A 15 -5.55 8.90 6.66
CA PHE A 15 -5.96 8.02 7.75
C PHE A 15 -5.09 6.75 7.78
N PHE A 16 -5.08 6.06 8.93
CA PHE A 16 -4.48 4.73 9.04
C PHE A 16 -5.53 3.65 8.80
N ALA A 17 -5.18 2.63 8.03
CA ALA A 17 -5.94 1.40 7.85
C ALA A 17 -5.11 0.22 8.37
N TYR A 18 -5.58 -0.44 9.42
CA TYR A 18 -4.98 -1.68 9.93
C TYR A 18 -5.81 -2.86 9.51
N ASP A 19 -5.22 -3.75 8.71
CA ASP A 19 -5.81 -5.05 8.34
C ASP A 19 -5.12 -6.16 9.12
N LYS A 20 -5.89 -7.06 9.73
CA LYS A 20 -5.39 -8.26 10.41
C LYS A 20 -6.12 -9.50 9.90
N VAL A 21 -5.35 -10.51 9.50
CA VAL A 21 -5.85 -11.80 9.04
C VAL A 21 -5.41 -12.88 10.00
N THR A 22 -6.37 -13.63 10.54
CA THR A 22 -6.14 -14.80 11.40
C THR A 22 -6.64 -16.05 10.67
N SER A 23 -5.77 -17.04 10.51
CA SER A 23 -6.13 -18.30 9.85
C SER A 23 -6.55 -19.35 10.88
N VAL A 24 -7.59 -20.13 10.59
CA VAL A 24 -7.94 -21.34 11.36
C VAL A 24 -7.27 -22.59 10.79
N ASN A 25 -6.54 -22.46 9.69
CA ASN A 25 -5.84 -23.54 9.00
C ASN A 25 -4.34 -23.24 8.96
N SER A 26 -3.53 -24.30 8.98
CA SER A 26 -2.12 -24.19 8.61
C SER A 26 -2.00 -24.16 7.09
N VAL A 27 -1.29 -23.19 6.53
CA VAL A 27 -1.06 -23.02 5.09
C VAL A 27 0.38 -22.58 4.82
N ASP A 28 0.95 -23.02 3.70
CA ASP A 28 2.34 -22.73 3.34
C ASP A 28 2.57 -21.28 2.89
N ALA A 29 1.53 -20.63 2.38
CA ALA A 29 1.55 -19.22 2.01
C ALA A 29 0.14 -18.64 2.14
N LEU A 30 -0.02 -17.67 3.05
CA LEU A 30 -1.26 -16.89 3.15
C LEU A 30 -1.00 -15.45 2.71
N VAL A 31 -1.83 -14.95 1.80
CA VAL A 31 -1.78 -13.57 1.31
C VAL A 31 -3.11 -12.85 1.53
N LEU A 32 -3.06 -11.54 1.75
CA LEU A 32 -4.21 -10.64 1.59
C LEU A 32 -3.92 -9.71 0.41
N ARG A 33 -4.81 -9.73 -0.58
CA ARG A 33 -4.75 -8.88 -1.78
C ARG A 33 -5.66 -7.68 -1.61
N MET A 34 -5.17 -6.50 -1.98
CA MET A 34 -5.88 -5.22 -1.88
C MET A 34 -5.54 -4.30 -3.05
N ASP A 35 -6.45 -3.39 -3.38
CA ASP A 35 -6.17 -2.26 -4.27
C ASP A 35 -5.56 -1.12 -3.45
N MET A 36 -4.40 -0.60 -3.84
CA MET A 36 -3.66 0.38 -3.03
C MET A 36 -2.97 1.45 -3.89
N PRO A 37 -3.28 2.75 -3.71
CA PRO A 37 -4.40 3.29 -2.91
C PRO A 37 -5.78 3.06 -3.52
N SER A 38 -5.87 2.84 -4.84
CA SER A 38 -7.13 2.68 -5.56
C SER A 38 -6.90 2.23 -7.01
N HIS A 39 -7.99 2.10 -7.76
CA HIS A 39 -8.00 2.04 -9.21
C HIS A 39 -8.08 3.44 -9.83
N ILE A 40 -7.32 3.69 -10.91
CA ILE A 40 -7.35 4.97 -11.62
C ILE A 40 -8.14 4.80 -12.92
N LYS A 41 -9.39 5.26 -12.94
CA LYS A 41 -10.19 5.31 -14.15
C LYS A 41 -9.76 6.52 -14.99
N HIS A 42 -9.45 6.30 -16.27
CA HIS A 42 -9.05 7.35 -17.21
C HIS A 42 -9.45 6.98 -18.65
N LYS A 43 -9.29 7.93 -19.56
CA LYS A 43 -9.27 7.73 -21.01
C LYS A 43 -7.97 8.34 -21.52
N LYS A 44 -6.98 7.50 -21.85
CA LYS A 44 -5.64 7.94 -22.31
C LYS A 44 -4.99 8.98 -21.35
N GLY A 45 -4.82 8.60 -20.08
CA GLY A 45 -4.24 9.48 -19.06
C GLY A 45 -5.03 10.72 -18.61
N ASP A 46 -6.25 10.97 -19.10
CA ASP A 46 -6.94 12.26 -18.86
C ASP A 46 -7.28 12.62 -17.38
N SER A 47 -7.24 11.67 -16.45
CA SER A 47 -7.65 11.87 -15.05
C SER A 47 -6.50 12.02 -14.05
N PHE A 48 -5.26 11.80 -14.47
CA PHE A 48 -4.07 11.88 -13.63
C PHE A 48 -2.84 12.29 -14.45
N LYS A 49 -1.83 12.88 -13.81
CA LYS A 49 -0.62 13.35 -14.49
C LYS A 49 0.48 12.30 -14.53
N GLN A 50 0.68 11.62 -13.41
CA GLN A 50 1.77 10.66 -13.22
C GLN A 50 1.52 9.79 -12.00
N ILE A 51 2.20 8.66 -11.95
CA ILE A 51 2.26 7.73 -10.83
C ILE A 51 3.64 7.84 -10.18
N TYR A 52 3.69 7.72 -8.86
CA TYR A 52 4.92 7.57 -8.09
C TYR A 52 4.89 6.24 -7.35
N LEU A 53 5.93 5.43 -7.57
CA LEU A 53 6.19 4.21 -6.82
C LEU A 53 7.56 4.36 -6.17
N SER A 54 7.67 4.37 -4.85
CA SER A 54 8.96 4.66 -4.18
C SER A 54 10.09 3.67 -4.49
N TYR A 55 9.75 2.48 -4.98
CA TYR A 55 10.71 1.45 -5.40
C TYR A 55 11.04 1.48 -6.90
N HIS A 56 10.51 2.44 -7.65
CA HIS A 56 10.73 2.56 -9.10
C HIS A 56 10.98 4.02 -9.54
N GLY A 57 10.19 4.97 -9.04
CA GLY A 57 10.24 6.39 -9.39
C GLY A 57 8.93 6.89 -10.00
N TYR A 58 9.02 7.98 -10.77
CA TYR A 58 7.89 8.58 -11.47
C TYR A 58 7.59 7.84 -12.79
N ILE A 59 6.32 7.70 -13.09
CA ILE A 59 5.81 7.08 -14.32
C ILE A 59 4.77 8.03 -14.91
N ALA A 60 4.97 8.46 -16.16
CA ALA A 60 4.06 9.38 -16.83
C ALA A 60 2.73 8.70 -17.19
N ALA A 61 1.63 9.45 -17.27
CA ALA A 61 0.31 8.89 -17.56
C ALA A 61 0.22 8.25 -18.96
N GLU A 62 1.03 8.72 -19.90
CA GLU A 62 1.16 8.23 -21.27
C GLU A 62 1.61 6.76 -21.32
N GLU A 63 2.30 6.29 -20.28
CA GLU A 63 2.73 4.88 -20.17
C GLU A 63 1.56 3.90 -20.00
N PHE A 64 0.35 4.41 -19.74
CA PHE A 64 -0.87 3.65 -19.53
C PHE A 64 -1.90 3.85 -20.66
N GLU A 65 -1.47 4.31 -21.84
CA GLU A 65 -2.37 4.42 -22.99
C GLU A 65 -2.79 3.07 -23.57
N ILE A 66 -1.91 2.07 -23.50
CA ILE A 66 -2.10 0.73 -24.07
C ILE A 66 -2.07 -0.28 -22.93
N ASP A 67 -2.98 -1.26 -22.99
CA ASP A 67 -3.02 -2.37 -22.03
C ASP A 67 -1.70 -3.15 -22.02
N PHE A 68 -1.24 -3.51 -20.83
CA PHE A 68 -0.09 -4.39 -20.63
C PHE A 68 -0.28 -5.27 -19.40
N ALA A 69 0.36 -6.45 -19.39
CA ALA A 69 0.16 -7.42 -18.33
C ALA A 69 0.83 -6.99 -17.00
N PRO A 70 0.33 -7.48 -15.85
CA PRO A 70 0.85 -7.17 -14.50
C PRO A 70 2.37 -7.31 -14.33
N ASP A 71 2.97 -8.30 -15.00
CA ASP A 71 4.36 -8.71 -14.87
C ASP A 71 5.32 -8.05 -15.88
N THR A 72 4.80 -7.19 -16.76
CA THR A 72 5.58 -6.68 -17.90
C THR A 72 6.46 -5.48 -17.55
N ARG A 73 6.00 -4.57 -16.67
CA ARG A 73 6.63 -3.24 -16.52
C ARG A 73 6.91 -2.85 -15.06
N TYR A 74 5.87 -2.84 -14.24
CA TYR A 74 5.90 -2.23 -12.90
C TYR A 74 5.52 -3.26 -11.83
N LEU A 75 6.14 -4.44 -11.92
CA LEU A 75 6.01 -5.51 -10.94
C LEU A 75 7.08 -5.37 -9.86
N TYR A 76 6.64 -5.41 -8.61
CA TYR A 76 7.47 -5.67 -7.45
C TYR A 76 7.16 -7.07 -6.93
N GLN A 77 8.23 -7.85 -6.69
CA GLN A 77 8.17 -9.11 -5.97
C GLN A 77 9.19 -9.08 -4.84
N ARG A 78 8.76 -9.45 -3.64
CA ARG A 78 9.66 -9.52 -2.48
C ARG A 78 10.74 -10.56 -2.72
N THR A 79 11.99 -10.16 -2.57
CA THR A 79 13.14 -11.09 -2.61
C THR A 79 13.90 -11.01 -1.29
N LYS A 80 14.63 -12.06 -0.92
CA LYS A 80 15.34 -12.15 0.37
C LYS A 80 16.34 -11.02 0.61
N ASN A 81 16.89 -10.43 -0.45
CA ASN A 81 17.96 -9.44 -0.36
C ASN A 81 17.53 -8.04 -0.78
N HIS A 82 16.25 -7.83 -1.08
CA HIS A 82 15.77 -6.55 -1.59
C HIS A 82 14.39 -6.21 -1.03
N THR A 83 14.40 -5.51 0.10
CA THR A 83 13.22 -4.83 0.64
C THR A 83 13.39 -3.33 0.39
N PRO A 84 12.45 -2.65 -0.27
CA PRO A 84 12.51 -1.21 -0.47
C PRO A 84 12.55 -0.45 0.85
N GLU A 85 13.23 0.69 0.87
CA GLU A 85 13.30 1.56 2.06
C GLU A 85 11.91 2.12 2.43
N ARG A 86 11.11 2.45 1.41
CA ARG A 86 9.73 2.92 1.53
C ARG A 86 8.84 2.12 0.58
N PHE A 87 7.57 1.96 0.95
CA PHE A 87 6.56 1.36 0.09
C PHE A 87 5.38 2.31 -0.11
N ILE A 88 5.61 3.34 -0.93
CA ILE A 88 4.65 4.40 -1.26
C ILE A 88 4.18 4.17 -2.69
N ARG A 89 2.86 4.17 -2.89
CA ARG A 89 2.22 4.09 -4.20
C ARG A 89 1.24 5.24 -4.29
N ALA A 90 1.41 6.11 -5.27
CA ALA A 90 0.62 7.32 -5.38
C ALA A 90 0.40 7.72 -6.84
N TYR A 91 -0.62 8.53 -7.09
CA TYR A 91 -0.80 9.20 -8.37
C TYR A 91 -1.20 10.65 -8.18
N GLN A 92 -0.72 11.50 -9.09
CA GLN A 92 -0.97 12.92 -9.05
C GLN A 92 -2.24 13.25 -9.83
N LEU A 93 -3.18 13.90 -9.18
CA LEU A 93 -4.41 14.43 -9.76
C LEU A 93 -4.12 15.67 -10.62
N ASN A 94 -5.06 16.00 -11.50
CA ASN A 94 -4.93 17.16 -12.39
C ASN A 94 -4.79 18.49 -11.64
N ASN A 95 -5.37 18.59 -10.44
CA ASN A 95 -5.26 19.75 -9.56
C ASN A 95 -3.90 19.86 -8.82
N GLY A 96 -3.00 18.89 -8.99
CA GLY A 96 -1.65 18.90 -8.41
C GLY A 96 -1.48 18.07 -7.14
N TYR A 97 -2.55 17.77 -6.41
CA TYR A 97 -2.52 16.91 -5.22
C TYR A 97 -2.26 15.44 -5.59
N TRP A 98 -1.75 14.68 -4.62
CA TRP A 98 -1.47 13.26 -4.73
C TRP A 98 -2.46 12.46 -3.89
N LEU A 99 -3.00 11.37 -4.41
CA LEU A 99 -3.62 10.32 -3.60
C LEU A 99 -2.59 9.20 -3.41
N ALA A 100 -2.33 8.84 -2.16
CA ALA A 100 -1.28 7.89 -1.79
C ALA A 100 -1.79 6.77 -0.91
N GLY A 101 -1.17 5.60 -1.08
CA GLY A 101 -1.26 4.45 -0.19
C GLY A 101 0.15 4.02 0.20
N MET A 102 0.37 3.88 1.50
CA MET A 102 1.70 3.70 2.08
C MET A 102 1.70 2.53 3.04
N THR A 103 2.43 1.46 2.72
CA THR A 103 2.59 0.33 3.64
C THR A 103 3.76 0.59 4.57
N LEU A 104 3.46 0.86 5.85
CA LEU A 104 4.44 1.39 6.81
C LEU A 104 5.56 0.39 7.14
N ASP A 105 5.31 -0.91 6.99
CA ASP A 105 6.33 -1.96 7.04
C ASP A 105 6.52 -2.58 5.64
N PRO A 106 7.48 -2.11 4.82
CA PRO A 106 7.68 -2.63 3.47
C PRO A 106 7.95 -4.14 3.38
N SER A 107 8.48 -4.76 4.44
CA SER A 107 8.85 -6.18 4.44
C SER A 107 7.64 -7.12 4.31
N ILE A 108 6.44 -6.63 4.68
CA ILE A 108 5.21 -7.41 4.61
C ILE A 108 4.66 -7.55 3.19
N VAL A 109 5.02 -6.64 2.29
CA VAL A 109 4.52 -6.65 0.91
C VAL A 109 5.15 -7.83 0.19
N TYR A 110 4.32 -8.77 -0.25
CA TYR A 110 4.73 -9.96 -0.98
C TYR A 110 4.92 -9.65 -2.46
N GLU A 111 3.89 -9.06 -3.08
CA GLU A 111 3.89 -8.64 -4.47
C GLU A 111 3.10 -7.35 -4.63
N ALA A 112 3.41 -6.59 -5.67
CA ALA A 112 2.68 -5.39 -6.03
C ALA A 112 2.86 -5.11 -7.50
N TRP A 113 1.79 -4.72 -8.20
CA TRP A 113 1.91 -4.35 -9.60
C TRP A 113 1.02 -3.17 -9.96
N CYS A 114 1.52 -2.37 -10.89
CA CYS A 114 0.81 -1.26 -11.52
C CYS A 114 0.68 -1.58 -13.01
N HIS A 115 -0.54 -1.79 -13.52
CA HIS A 115 -0.72 -2.11 -14.94
C HIS A 115 -1.97 -1.50 -15.55
N GLN A 116 -1.96 -1.36 -16.87
CA GLN A 116 -3.09 -0.89 -17.64
C GLN A 116 -3.98 -2.05 -18.09
N ARG A 117 -5.27 -1.98 -17.73
CA ARG A 117 -6.33 -2.85 -18.27
C ARG A 117 -7.65 -2.09 -18.28
N SER A 118 -7.93 -1.31 -19.32
CA SER A 118 -9.04 -0.33 -19.41
C SER A 118 -9.06 0.79 -18.35
N TYR A 119 -8.35 0.61 -17.24
CA TYR A 119 -8.03 1.55 -16.18
C TYR A 119 -6.67 1.12 -15.59
N VAL A 120 -6.02 1.99 -14.81
CA VAL A 120 -4.80 1.60 -14.10
C VAL A 120 -5.15 0.80 -12.85
N CYS A 121 -4.71 -0.45 -12.81
CA CYS A 121 -4.79 -1.31 -11.64
C CYS A 121 -3.56 -1.11 -10.77
N MET A 122 -3.78 -0.78 -9.49
CA MET A 122 -2.74 -0.79 -8.48
C MET A 122 -3.06 -1.84 -7.41
N ILE A 123 -2.59 -3.06 -7.62
CA ILE A 123 -2.86 -4.18 -6.71
C ILE A 123 -1.61 -4.45 -5.89
N GLN A 124 -1.81 -4.78 -4.62
CA GLN A 124 -0.80 -5.19 -3.67
C GLN A 124 -1.23 -6.45 -2.93
N GLU A 125 -0.27 -7.33 -2.68
CA GLU A 125 -0.41 -8.48 -1.80
C GLU A 125 0.51 -8.33 -0.60
N ILE A 126 -0.02 -8.62 0.58
CA ILE A 126 0.75 -8.70 1.83
C ILE A 126 0.78 -10.14 2.35
N GLY A 127 1.79 -10.49 3.15
CA GLY A 127 1.95 -11.84 3.68
C GLY A 127 2.89 -12.67 2.82
N GLY A 128 2.42 -13.82 2.32
CA GLY A 128 3.21 -14.72 1.46
C GLY A 128 4.23 -15.55 2.24
N TRP A 129 3.88 -15.94 3.46
CA TRP A 129 4.67 -16.83 4.31
C TRP A 129 3.79 -17.91 4.95
N PRO A 130 4.38 -18.99 5.48
CA PRO A 130 3.64 -20.02 6.20
C PRO A 130 2.94 -19.45 7.44
N ILE A 131 1.68 -19.81 7.61
CA ILE A 131 0.85 -19.44 8.77
C ILE A 131 0.33 -20.74 9.38
N LYS A 132 0.47 -20.93 10.69
CA LYS A 132 -0.15 -22.04 11.41
C LYS A 132 -1.60 -21.71 11.78
N SER A 133 -2.40 -22.75 12.03
CA SER A 133 -3.73 -22.58 12.63
C SER A 133 -3.66 -21.74 13.91
N GLY A 134 -4.43 -20.66 13.95
CA GLY A 134 -4.51 -19.70 15.05
C GLY A 134 -3.56 -18.50 14.94
N GLU A 135 -2.57 -18.54 14.03
CA GLU A 135 -1.66 -17.41 13.82
C GLU A 135 -2.29 -16.30 12.97
N SER A 136 -1.77 -15.09 13.16
CA SER A 136 -2.21 -13.90 12.44
C SER A 136 -1.04 -13.18 11.78
N PHE A 137 -1.36 -12.41 10.75
CA PHE A 137 -0.55 -11.29 10.32
C PHE A 137 -1.40 -10.05 10.09
N GLY A 138 -0.77 -8.87 10.13
CA GLY A 138 -1.45 -7.65 9.80
C GLY A 138 -0.49 -6.58 9.27
N VAL A 139 -1.07 -5.56 8.67
CA VAL A 139 -0.37 -4.42 8.06
C VAL A 139 -1.05 -3.13 8.48
N VAL A 140 -0.26 -2.08 8.74
CA VAL A 140 -0.78 -0.72 8.83
C VAL A 140 -0.43 0.02 7.55
N ASN A 141 -1.47 0.46 6.86
CA ASN A 141 -1.35 1.36 5.72
C ASN A 141 -1.71 2.79 6.14
N LEU A 142 -1.07 3.78 5.54
CA LEU A 142 -1.47 5.17 5.60
C LEU A 142 -2.00 5.56 4.21
N ILE A 143 -3.23 6.09 4.16
CA ILE A 143 -3.94 6.37 2.91
C ILE A 143 -4.52 7.78 2.96
N GLY A 144 -4.30 8.58 1.91
CA GLY A 144 -4.90 9.91 1.82
C GLY A 144 -4.24 10.86 0.85
N PHE A 145 -4.54 12.15 1.02
CA PHE A 145 -4.11 13.21 0.12
C PHE A 145 -2.87 13.94 0.62
N PHE A 146 -1.99 14.30 -0.31
CA PHE A 146 -0.72 14.99 -0.06
C PHE A 146 -0.46 16.06 -1.12
N GLU A 147 0.27 17.10 -0.76
CA GLU A 147 0.63 18.19 -1.68
C GLU A 147 1.75 17.78 -2.63
N ASN A 148 2.71 16.98 -2.16
CA ASN A 148 3.87 16.57 -2.94
C ASN A 148 4.52 15.28 -2.40
N VAL A 149 5.47 14.72 -3.17
CA VAL A 149 6.18 13.49 -2.80
C VAL A 149 7.07 13.66 -1.57
N GLY A 150 7.66 14.82 -1.35
CA GLY A 150 8.47 15.08 -0.15
C GLY A 150 7.65 15.01 1.14
N GLU A 151 6.42 15.53 1.12
CA GLU A 151 5.47 15.38 2.24
C GLU A 151 5.14 13.90 2.48
N MET A 152 4.85 13.15 1.42
CA MET A 152 4.58 11.71 1.52
C MET A 152 5.72 10.93 2.16
N GLU A 153 6.95 11.17 1.71
CA GLU A 153 8.15 10.51 2.23
C GLU A 153 8.41 10.90 3.69
N HIS A 154 8.24 12.18 4.03
CA HIS A 154 8.37 12.65 5.40
C HIS A 154 7.35 11.99 6.33
N THR A 155 6.07 11.96 5.95
CA THR A 155 5.02 11.31 6.74
C THR A 155 5.26 9.80 6.85
N PHE A 156 5.67 9.14 5.77
CA PHE A 156 6.05 7.73 5.81
C PHE A 156 7.14 7.47 6.86
N ASP A 157 8.19 8.29 6.85
CA ASP A 157 9.36 8.12 7.72
C ASP A 157 9.01 8.31 9.19
N GLN A 158 8.06 9.19 9.52
CA GLN A 158 7.57 9.37 10.89
C GLN A 158 6.93 8.10 11.47
N TYR A 159 6.29 7.27 10.62
CA TYR A 159 5.56 6.08 11.04
C TYR A 159 6.18 4.76 10.54
N ARG A 160 7.41 4.81 10.02
CA ARG A 160 8.08 3.67 9.41
C ARG A 160 8.19 2.50 10.39
N GLY A 161 7.79 1.32 9.94
CA GLY A 161 7.84 0.07 10.67
C GLY A 161 6.67 -0.18 11.62
N ILE A 162 5.70 0.74 11.74
CA ILE A 162 4.45 0.46 12.46
C ILE A 162 3.67 -0.62 11.72
N ASN A 163 3.23 -1.64 12.45
CA ASN A 163 2.54 -2.80 11.89
C ASN A 163 1.31 -3.27 12.69
N GLU A 164 0.95 -2.56 13.77
CA GLU A 164 -0.30 -2.78 14.49
C GLU A 164 -0.95 -1.47 14.97
N ILE A 165 -2.28 -1.43 14.96
CA ILE A 165 -3.08 -0.45 15.70
C ILE A 165 -3.76 -1.18 16.87
N ARG A 166 -3.49 -0.73 18.09
CA ARG A 166 -4.13 -1.26 19.30
C ARG A 166 -5.25 -0.34 19.76
N ILE A 167 -6.47 -0.87 19.81
CA ILE A 167 -7.65 -0.17 20.36
C ILE A 167 -7.73 -0.41 21.86
N THR A 168 -8.01 0.66 22.62
CA THR A 168 -8.13 0.68 24.08
C THR A 168 -9.39 1.45 24.49
N LYS A 169 -9.78 1.37 25.76
CA LYS A 169 -10.91 2.15 26.29
C LYS A 169 -10.69 3.67 26.17
N SER A 170 -9.44 4.12 26.18
CA SER A 170 -9.06 5.53 26.12
C SER A 170 -8.72 6.04 24.72
N GLY A 171 -8.83 5.20 23.68
CA GLY A 171 -8.47 5.57 22.30
C GLY A 171 -7.64 4.49 21.62
N TRP A 172 -6.68 4.89 20.79
CA TRP A 172 -5.86 3.98 19.99
C TRP A 172 -4.37 4.35 20.10
N ASN A 173 -3.50 3.40 19.80
CA ASN A 173 -2.06 3.64 19.69
C ASN A 173 -1.46 2.80 18.55
N LEU A 174 -0.39 3.32 17.95
CA LEU A 174 0.41 2.64 16.94
C LEU A 174 1.50 1.81 17.64
N GLN A 175 1.73 0.60 17.16
CA GLN A 175 2.77 -0.27 17.67
C GLN A 175 3.61 -0.86 16.54
N LYS A 176 4.89 -1.07 16.84
CA LYS A 176 5.75 -1.96 16.09
C LYS A 176 5.90 -3.24 16.88
N ILE A 177 5.44 -4.35 16.31
CA ILE A 177 5.63 -5.69 16.84
C ILE A 177 6.77 -6.33 16.07
N GLU A 178 7.82 -6.71 16.78
CA GLU A 178 8.89 -7.55 16.23
C GLU A 178 8.38 -8.99 16.14
N LYS A 179 8.55 -9.62 14.98
CA LYS A 179 8.20 -11.02 14.73
C LYS A 179 9.41 -11.92 14.86
#